data_AF-A0A1V9R898-F1
#
_entry.id   AF-A0A1V9R898-F1
#
_cell.length_a   1.000
_cell.length_b   1.000
_cell.length_c   1.000
_cell.angle_alpha   90.00
_cell.angle_beta   90.00
_cell.angle_gamma   90.00
#
_symmetry.space_group_name_H-M   'P 1'
#
loop_
_entity.id
_entity.type
_entity.pdbx_description
1 polymer ?
#
loop_
_entity_poly.entity_id
_entity_poly.type
_entity_poly.pdbx_seq_one_letter_code
_entity_poly.pdbx_strand_id
1 'polypeptide(L)'
;MNRTEIKIEKDVFEEVMYTDYIEWGTLLENEINDFWLENEDFQKDLLYNKIPKQLDNWYKEFSIMYRSGKLDDNLENAMYEFLGLTPQKYITEEIMKAYKRHVQETINDVNKVLDKLNKNGVVLLEFYGYSTKDEDIEQDQTYQEEYDFLFDTIVNKIEQDLNAGFINYGLSLVWFLANKDNTWCVLLRTDNDDYYIQINDILTGNEYLEQIE
;
A
#
# COMPACT_ATOMS: atom_id res chain seq x y z
N MET A 1 5.74 35.08 -26.55
CA MET A 1 4.64 36.00 -26.92
C MET A 1 3.88 36.34 -25.65
N ASN A 2 3.58 37.61 -25.37
CA ASN A 2 2.62 37.93 -24.31
C ASN A 2 1.25 37.46 -24.78
N ARG A 3 0.73 36.38 -24.17
CA ARG A 3 -0.61 35.88 -24.47
C ARG A 3 -1.64 36.96 -24.12
N THR A 4 -2.65 37.11 -24.96
CA THR A 4 -3.82 37.95 -24.68
C THR A 4 -4.34 37.58 -23.31
N GLU A 5 -4.70 38.59 -22.51
CA GLU A 5 -5.23 38.43 -21.16
C GLU A 5 -6.62 37.78 -21.22
N ILE A 6 -6.66 36.49 -21.55
CA ILE A 6 -7.86 35.68 -21.44
C ILE A 6 -8.13 35.57 -19.95
N LYS A 7 -9.31 36.06 -19.54
CA LYS A 7 -9.78 35.90 -18.17
C LYS A 7 -10.05 34.42 -17.98
N ILE A 8 -9.14 33.74 -17.30
CA ILE A 8 -9.34 32.36 -16.87
C ILE A 8 -10.43 32.42 -15.80
N GLU A 9 -11.57 31.79 -16.06
CA GLU A 9 -12.64 31.71 -15.06
C GLU A 9 -12.27 30.63 -14.05
N LYS A 10 -12.08 31.03 -12.79
CA LYS A 10 -11.64 30.13 -11.73
C LYS A 10 -12.62 28.98 -11.53
N ASP A 11 -13.92 29.27 -11.58
CA ASP A 11 -14.97 28.27 -11.37
C ASP A 11 -14.91 27.16 -12.44
N VAL A 12 -14.68 27.53 -13.71
CA VAL A 12 -14.50 26.57 -14.81
C VAL A 12 -13.24 25.74 -14.62
N PHE A 13 -12.14 26.37 -14.20
CA PHE A 13 -10.91 25.64 -13.87
C PHE A 13 -11.16 24.64 -12.74
N GLU A 14 -11.79 25.05 -11.64
CA GLU A 14 -12.07 24.17 -10.50
C GLU A 14 -12.99 23.00 -10.90
N GLU A 15 -14.00 23.26 -11.72
CA GLU A 15 -14.91 22.22 -12.24
C GLU A 15 -14.16 21.17 -13.07
N VAL A 16 -13.30 21.59 -14.01
CA VAL A 16 -12.47 20.70 -14.83
C VAL A 16 -11.48 19.92 -13.96
N MET A 17 -10.85 20.57 -12.97
CA MET A 17 -9.87 19.93 -12.10
C MET A 17 -10.50 18.88 -11.18
N TYR A 18 -11.70 19.14 -10.67
CA TYR A 18 -12.39 18.26 -9.73
C TYR A 18 -13.12 17.12 -10.44
N THR A 19 -13.83 17.41 -11.53
CA THR A 19 -14.71 16.44 -12.21
C THR A 19 -13.91 15.54 -13.15
N ASP A 20 -13.18 16.09 -14.12
CA ASP A 20 -12.62 15.28 -15.21
C ASP A 20 -11.41 14.45 -14.80
N TYR A 21 -10.63 14.95 -13.85
CA TYR A 21 -9.35 14.32 -13.52
C TYR A 21 -9.41 13.39 -12.31
N ILE A 22 -10.19 13.76 -11.30
CA ILE A 22 -10.14 13.10 -9.98
C ILE A 22 -11.23 12.04 -9.85
N GLU A 23 -12.43 12.31 -10.33
CA GLU A 23 -13.51 11.30 -10.31
C GLU A 23 -13.34 10.22 -11.39
N TRP A 24 -12.60 10.49 -12.48
CA TRP A 24 -12.48 9.58 -13.63
C TRP A 24 -11.04 9.17 -14.02
N GLY A 25 -10.00 9.83 -13.50
CA GLY A 25 -8.72 9.94 -14.23
C GLY A 25 -7.47 9.30 -13.65
N THR A 26 -7.45 8.75 -12.43
CA THR A 26 -6.20 8.17 -11.89
C THR A 26 -6.08 6.68 -12.21
N LEU A 27 -5.41 6.37 -13.32
CA LEU A 27 -4.74 5.08 -13.51
C LEU A 27 -3.50 5.07 -12.60
N LEU A 28 -3.69 4.65 -11.36
CA LEU A 28 -2.61 4.50 -10.40
C LEU A 28 -1.73 3.31 -10.78
N GLU A 29 -0.45 3.33 -10.41
CA GLU A 29 0.43 2.16 -10.52
C GLU A 29 -0.12 0.98 -9.71
N ASN A 30 0.15 -0.27 -10.14
CA ASN A 30 -0.51 -1.47 -9.59
C ASN A 30 -0.48 -1.57 -8.06
N GLU A 31 0.66 -1.27 -7.42
CA GLU A 31 0.84 -1.42 -5.96
C GLU A 31 0.00 -0.46 -5.12
N ILE A 32 -0.34 0.73 -5.66
CA ILE A 32 -1.14 1.73 -4.95
C ILE A 32 -2.61 1.70 -5.34
N ASN A 33 -2.95 0.96 -6.40
CA ASN A 33 -4.32 0.82 -6.86
C ASN A 33 -5.18 0.07 -5.82
N ASP A 34 -4.66 -1.02 -5.26
CA ASP A 34 -5.38 -1.81 -4.26
C ASP A 34 -5.49 -1.04 -2.94
N PHE A 35 -4.39 -0.41 -2.48
CA PHE A 35 -4.43 0.50 -1.32
C PHE A 35 -5.48 1.61 -1.52
N TRP A 36 -5.51 2.22 -2.70
CA TRP A 36 -6.51 3.22 -3.02
C TRP A 36 -7.91 2.63 -2.85
N LEU A 37 -8.25 1.56 -3.57
CA LEU A 37 -9.58 0.94 -3.58
C LEU A 37 -10.08 0.50 -2.20
N GLU A 38 -9.19 0.03 -1.34
CA GLU A 38 -9.55 -0.51 -0.01
C GLU A 38 -9.67 0.56 1.09
N ASN A 39 -9.09 1.76 0.88
CA ASN A 39 -9.02 2.80 1.91
C ASN A 39 -10.00 3.96 1.63
N GLU A 40 -11.31 3.67 1.63
CA GLU A 40 -12.38 4.63 1.30
C GLU A 40 -12.33 5.91 2.16
N ASP A 41 -12.02 5.80 3.46
CA ASP A 41 -11.91 6.97 4.35
C ASP A 41 -10.76 7.90 3.94
N PHE A 42 -9.62 7.35 3.51
CA PHE A 42 -8.51 8.13 2.98
C PHE A 42 -8.89 8.79 1.65
N GLN A 43 -9.56 8.06 0.75
CA GLN A 43 -10.07 8.64 -0.50
C GLN A 43 -10.97 9.84 -0.21
N LYS A 44 -11.96 9.68 0.68
CA LYS A 44 -12.89 10.74 1.08
C LYS A 44 -12.16 11.94 1.68
N ASP A 45 -11.17 11.73 2.55
CA ASP A 45 -10.37 12.85 3.10
C ASP A 45 -9.59 13.59 2.01
N LEU A 46 -8.97 12.85 1.08
CA LEU A 46 -8.24 13.45 -0.02
C LEU A 46 -9.17 14.30 -0.90
N LEU A 47 -10.30 13.74 -1.31
CA LEU A 47 -11.31 14.36 -2.18
C LEU A 47 -12.00 15.57 -1.54
N TYR A 48 -12.45 15.44 -0.30
CA TYR A 48 -13.32 16.45 0.32
C TYR A 48 -12.57 17.48 1.18
N ASN A 49 -11.35 17.16 1.66
CA ASN A 49 -10.63 18.05 2.57
C ASN A 49 -9.29 18.57 2.01
N LYS A 50 -8.51 17.72 1.34
CA LYS A 50 -7.17 18.10 0.87
C LYS A 50 -7.20 18.79 -0.48
N ILE A 51 -7.83 18.17 -1.48
CA ILE A 51 -7.92 18.70 -2.85
C ILE A 51 -8.56 20.09 -2.90
N PRO A 52 -9.70 20.37 -2.24
CA PRO A 52 -10.32 21.69 -2.28
C PRO A 52 -9.40 22.80 -1.77
N LYS A 53 -8.50 22.49 -0.83
CA LYS A 53 -7.50 23.43 -0.33
C LYS A 53 -6.34 23.65 -1.30
N GLN A 54 -6.11 22.75 -2.25
CA GLN A 54 -5.06 22.88 -3.28
C GLN A 54 -5.53 23.60 -4.55
N LEU A 55 -6.83 23.61 -4.85
CA LEU A 55 -7.39 24.22 -6.05
C LEU A 55 -6.92 25.68 -6.25
N ASP A 56 -6.91 26.48 -5.18
CA ASP A 56 -6.42 27.86 -5.21
C ASP A 56 -4.94 27.98 -5.61
N ASN A 57 -4.10 27.04 -5.17
CA ASN A 57 -2.68 27.03 -5.50
C ASN A 57 -2.47 26.58 -6.95
N TRP A 58 -3.16 25.53 -7.37
CA TRP A 58 -3.12 25.03 -8.74
C TRP A 58 -3.62 26.07 -9.73
N TYR A 59 -4.67 26.82 -9.40
CA TYR A 59 -5.16 27.90 -10.24
C TYR A 59 -4.10 29.00 -10.47
N LYS A 60 -3.36 29.37 -9.41
CA LYS A 60 -2.25 30.33 -9.51
C LYS A 60 -1.10 29.77 -10.36
N GLU A 61 -0.75 28.50 -10.15
CA GLU A 61 0.31 27.82 -10.90
C GLU A 61 -0.04 27.71 -12.39
N PHE A 62 -1.24 27.24 -12.71
CA PHE A 62 -1.80 27.22 -14.05
C PHE A 62 -1.72 28.60 -14.72
N SER A 63 -2.18 29.64 -14.02
CA SER A 63 -2.13 31.02 -14.54
C SER A 63 -0.71 31.48 -14.88
N ILE A 64 0.28 31.11 -14.06
CA ILE A 64 1.70 31.43 -14.30
C ILE A 64 2.25 30.63 -15.48
N MET A 65 1.99 29.33 -15.53
CA MET A 65 2.45 28.45 -16.61
C MET A 65 1.87 28.86 -17.95
N TYR A 66 0.56 29.13 -17.99
CA TYR A 66 -0.12 29.61 -19.18
C TYR A 66 0.46 30.95 -19.66
N ARG A 67 0.57 31.96 -18.78
CA ARG A 67 1.11 33.28 -19.17
C ARG A 67 2.57 33.25 -19.60
N SER A 68 3.37 32.33 -19.06
CA SER A 68 4.77 32.15 -19.45
C SER A 68 4.95 31.35 -20.74
N GLY A 69 3.87 30.86 -21.35
CA GLY A 69 3.90 30.11 -22.60
C GLY A 69 4.37 28.65 -22.43
N LYS A 70 4.22 28.09 -21.22
CA LYS A 70 4.63 26.71 -20.91
C LYS A 70 3.55 25.66 -21.16
N LEU A 71 2.32 26.09 -21.43
CA LEU A 71 1.17 25.23 -21.75
C LEU A 71 0.66 25.56 -23.15
N ASP A 72 -0.26 24.77 -23.69
CA ASP A 72 -0.93 25.04 -24.98
C ASP A 72 -1.52 26.47 -25.07
N ASP A 73 -1.65 26.98 -26.29
CA ASP A 73 -2.25 28.31 -26.55
C ASP A 73 -3.79 28.28 -26.50
N ASN A 74 -4.41 27.11 -26.71
CA ASN A 74 -5.83 26.88 -26.46
C ASN A 74 -6.05 26.63 -24.96
N LEU A 75 -6.97 27.39 -24.36
CA LEU A 75 -7.23 27.36 -22.92
C LEU A 75 -7.68 25.99 -22.41
N GLU A 76 -8.55 25.30 -23.17
CA GLU A 76 -9.09 23.99 -22.82
C GLU A 76 -7.98 22.94 -22.86
N ASN A 77 -7.20 22.91 -23.96
CA ASN A 77 -6.04 22.04 -24.06
C ASN A 77 -5.02 22.32 -22.96
N ALA A 78 -4.79 23.59 -22.62
CA ALA A 78 -3.87 23.98 -21.55
C ALA A 78 -4.33 23.47 -20.18
N MET A 79 -5.64 23.44 -19.91
CA MET A 79 -6.19 22.88 -18.67
C MET A 79 -5.95 21.36 -18.61
N TYR A 80 -6.22 20.63 -19.69
CA TYR A 80 -5.95 19.19 -19.75
C TYR A 80 -4.45 18.85 -19.72
N GLU A 81 -3.60 19.67 -20.31
CA GLU A 81 -2.15 19.53 -20.19
C GLU A 81 -1.68 19.75 -18.74
N PHE A 82 -2.21 20.79 -18.08
CA PHE A 82 -1.89 21.07 -16.68
C PHE A 82 -2.37 19.93 -15.74
N LEU A 83 -3.54 19.36 -16.02
CA LEU A 83 -4.10 18.21 -15.30
C LEU A 83 -3.14 17.02 -15.24
N GLY A 84 -2.56 16.66 -16.40
CA GLY A 84 -1.59 15.55 -16.50
C GLY A 84 -0.23 15.84 -15.85
N LEU A 85 0.04 17.08 -15.43
CA LEU A 85 1.33 17.48 -14.86
C LEU A 85 1.27 17.70 -13.35
N THR A 86 0.41 18.61 -12.90
CA THR A 86 0.48 19.11 -11.51
C THR A 86 -0.45 18.33 -10.57
N PRO A 87 -1.78 18.25 -10.81
CA PRO A 87 -2.69 17.47 -9.96
C PRO A 87 -2.30 15.99 -9.89
N GLN A 88 -1.95 15.36 -11.03
CA GLN A 88 -1.49 13.97 -11.08
C GLN A 88 -0.39 13.68 -10.07
N LYS A 89 0.65 14.50 -10.14
CA LYS A 89 1.85 14.34 -9.33
C LYS A 89 1.52 14.52 -7.85
N TYR A 90 0.74 15.54 -7.50
CA TYR A 90 0.32 15.76 -6.11
C TYR A 90 -0.48 14.59 -5.55
N ILE A 91 -1.48 14.10 -6.30
CA ILE A 91 -2.35 13.01 -5.86
C ILE A 91 -1.52 11.73 -5.67
N THR A 92 -0.68 11.40 -6.65
CA THR A 92 0.24 10.25 -6.56
C THR A 92 1.16 10.38 -5.34
N GLU A 93 1.72 11.56 -5.08
CA GLU A 93 2.56 11.80 -3.89
C GLU A 93 1.80 11.64 -2.57
N GLU A 94 0.56 12.12 -2.46
CA GLU A 94 -0.25 11.97 -1.25
C GLU A 94 -0.66 10.51 -1.01
N ILE A 95 -1.03 9.78 -2.06
CA ILE A 95 -1.32 8.34 -1.99
C ILE A 95 -0.06 7.58 -1.55
N MET A 96 1.08 7.84 -2.18
CA MET A 96 2.36 7.20 -1.81
C MET A 96 2.77 7.49 -0.36
N LYS A 97 2.55 8.70 0.14
CA LYS A 97 2.81 9.03 1.55
C LYS A 97 1.89 8.26 2.50
N ALA A 98 0.61 8.13 2.15
CA ALA A 98 -0.36 7.39 2.94
C ALA A 98 -0.04 5.89 2.93
N TYR A 99 0.23 5.32 1.76
CA TYR A 99 0.66 3.93 1.59
C TYR A 99 1.91 3.61 2.41
N LYS A 100 2.99 4.42 2.29
CA LYS A 100 4.20 4.24 3.09
C LYS A 100 3.94 4.29 4.60
N ARG A 101 3.03 5.17 5.04
CA ARG A 101 2.63 5.24 6.45
C ARG A 101 1.90 3.97 6.87
N HIS A 102 0.94 3.51 6.06
CA HIS A 102 0.18 2.29 6.31
C HIS A 102 1.09 1.06 6.41
N VAL A 103 2.04 0.90 5.49
CA VAL A 103 3.07 -0.16 5.54
C VAL A 103 3.89 -0.05 6.83
N GLN A 104 4.34 1.15 7.20
CA GLN A 104 5.12 1.35 8.41
C GLN A 104 4.32 1.06 9.70
N GLU A 105 3.04 1.43 9.74
CA GLU A 105 2.13 1.12 10.84
C GLU A 105 1.91 -0.39 10.97
N THR A 106 1.69 -1.09 9.85
CA THR A 106 1.61 -2.55 9.79
C THR A 106 2.87 -3.21 10.33
N ILE A 107 4.06 -2.76 9.89
CA ILE A 107 5.35 -3.25 10.42
C ILE A 107 5.46 -3.02 11.93
N ASN A 108 5.02 -1.86 12.43
CA ASN A 108 5.05 -1.57 13.86
C ASN A 108 4.11 -2.49 14.65
N ASP A 109 2.94 -2.79 14.11
CA ASP A 109 1.96 -3.66 14.77
C ASP A 109 2.41 -5.13 14.77
N VAL A 110 3.00 -5.62 13.67
CA VAL A 110 3.68 -6.91 13.64
C VAL A 110 4.79 -6.97 14.69
N ASN A 111 5.68 -5.97 14.74
CA ASN A 111 6.76 -5.96 15.73
C ASN A 111 6.26 -5.97 17.17
N LYS A 112 5.14 -5.30 17.48
CA LYS A 112 4.52 -5.37 18.82
C LYS A 112 4.04 -6.78 19.15
N VAL A 113 3.44 -7.49 18.19
CA VAL A 113 3.01 -8.88 18.36
C VAL A 113 4.21 -9.79 18.58
N LEU A 114 5.25 -9.69 17.75
CA LEU A 114 6.48 -10.50 17.90
C LEU A 114 7.17 -10.22 19.24
N ASP A 115 7.23 -8.95 19.68
CA ASP A 115 7.75 -8.58 20.99
C ASP A 115 6.93 -9.18 22.15
N LYS A 116 5.60 -9.24 22.01
CA LYS A 116 4.71 -9.87 23.00
C LYS A 116 5.02 -11.37 23.11
N LEU A 117 5.11 -12.06 21.97
CA LEU A 117 5.43 -13.49 21.90
C LEU A 117 6.81 -13.78 22.52
N ASN A 118 7.81 -12.99 22.17
CA ASN A 118 9.17 -13.08 22.73
C ASN A 118 9.19 -12.89 24.26
N LYS A 119 8.49 -11.88 24.78
CA LYS A 119 8.40 -11.63 26.23
C LYS A 119 7.74 -12.78 27.00
N ASN A 120 6.82 -13.48 26.34
CA ASN A 120 6.13 -14.63 26.92
C ASN A 120 6.87 -15.96 26.70
N GLY A 121 8.04 -15.95 26.05
CA GLY A 121 8.84 -17.14 25.81
C GLY A 121 8.27 -18.08 24.74
N VAL A 122 7.39 -17.57 23.87
CA VAL A 122 6.84 -18.34 22.74
C VAL A 122 7.94 -18.48 21.69
N VAL A 123 8.17 -19.71 21.22
CA VAL A 123 9.19 -20.03 20.21
C VAL A 123 8.60 -20.61 18.92
N LEU A 124 7.37 -21.10 18.97
CA LEU A 124 6.62 -21.66 17.85
C LEU A 124 5.18 -21.16 17.96
N LEU A 125 4.65 -20.68 16.84
CA LEU A 125 3.26 -20.27 16.69
C LEU A 125 2.69 -20.95 15.44
N GLU A 126 1.76 -21.87 15.64
CA GLU A 126 1.06 -22.65 14.60
C GLU A 126 -0.46 -22.48 14.75
N PHE A 127 -1.20 -22.78 13.70
CA PHE A 127 -2.67 -22.67 13.67
C PHE A 127 -3.32 -23.65 14.65
N TYR A 128 -4.29 -23.16 15.43
CA TYR A 128 -5.06 -24.00 16.33
C TYR A 128 -5.78 -25.15 15.60
N GLY A 129 -5.37 -26.38 15.89
CA GLY A 129 -5.92 -27.61 15.29
C GLY A 129 -4.97 -28.33 14.33
N TYR A 130 -3.78 -27.77 14.06
CA TYR A 130 -2.66 -28.50 13.48
C TYR A 130 -1.84 -29.12 14.62
N SER A 131 -1.85 -30.45 14.76
CA SER A 131 -1.02 -31.18 15.73
C SER A 131 0.09 -31.89 14.97
N THR A 132 1.34 -31.53 15.26
CA THR A 132 2.47 -32.38 14.88
C THR A 132 2.55 -33.54 15.87
N LYS A 133 2.57 -34.76 15.34
CA LYS A 133 2.32 -36.04 16.07
C LYS A 133 3.29 -36.39 17.20
N ASP A 134 4.26 -35.54 17.52
CA ASP A 134 5.37 -35.92 18.40
C ASP A 134 5.36 -35.28 19.78
N GLU A 135 4.58 -34.23 20.04
CA GLU A 135 4.35 -33.71 21.40
C GLU A 135 2.90 -33.26 21.53
N ASP A 136 2.10 -33.99 22.32
CA ASP A 136 0.74 -33.62 22.75
C ASP A 136 0.79 -32.38 23.67
N ILE A 137 1.27 -31.26 23.16
CA ILE A 137 0.96 -29.96 23.70
C ILE A 137 -0.40 -29.64 23.10
N GLU A 138 -1.45 -29.73 23.92
CA GLU A 138 -2.72 -29.07 23.58
C GLU A 138 -2.38 -27.60 23.36
N GLN A 139 -2.20 -27.20 22.10
CA GLN A 139 -2.19 -25.79 21.77
C GLN A 139 -3.55 -25.26 22.20
N ASP A 140 -3.56 -24.48 23.28
CA ASP A 140 -4.73 -23.71 23.65
C ASP A 140 -4.80 -22.45 22.75
N GLN A 141 -5.95 -21.79 22.75
CA GLN A 141 -6.19 -20.63 21.89
C GLN A 141 -5.47 -19.35 22.37
N THR A 142 -4.51 -19.44 23.32
CA THR A 142 -3.91 -18.28 24.00
C THR A 142 -3.32 -17.25 23.04
N TYR A 143 -2.79 -17.68 21.89
CA TYR A 143 -2.18 -16.79 20.88
C TYR A 143 -2.85 -16.84 19.51
N GLN A 144 -4.12 -17.27 19.45
CA GLN A 144 -4.81 -17.41 18.17
C GLN A 144 -5.02 -16.05 17.49
N GLU A 145 -5.32 -14.99 18.25
CA GLU A 145 -5.47 -13.64 17.71
C GLU A 145 -4.17 -13.12 17.07
N GLU A 146 -3.02 -13.39 17.70
CA GLU A 146 -1.70 -13.09 17.16
C GLU A 146 -1.38 -13.91 15.91
N TYR A 147 -1.72 -15.20 15.92
CA TYR A 147 -1.55 -16.06 14.76
C TYR A 147 -2.36 -15.54 13.58
N ASP A 148 -3.66 -15.29 13.77
CA ASP A 148 -4.57 -14.84 12.72
C ASP A 148 -4.09 -13.51 12.13
N PHE A 149 -3.72 -12.56 12.99
CA PHE A 149 -3.18 -11.28 12.56
C PHE A 149 -1.88 -11.43 11.75
N LEU A 150 -0.92 -12.23 12.22
CA LEU A 150 0.33 -12.47 11.51
C LEU A 150 0.09 -13.20 10.19
N PHE A 151 -0.79 -14.21 10.19
CA PHE A 151 -1.15 -14.97 9.01
C PHE A 151 -1.76 -14.07 7.94
N ASP A 152 -2.81 -13.32 8.26
CA ASP A 152 -3.48 -12.43 7.32
C ASP A 152 -2.50 -11.39 6.77
N THR A 153 -1.69 -10.78 7.64
CA THR A 153 -0.71 -9.76 7.23
C THR A 153 0.33 -10.32 6.26
N ILE A 154 0.87 -11.51 6.55
CA ILE A 154 1.96 -12.10 5.77
C ILE A 154 1.44 -12.69 4.47
N VAL A 155 0.29 -13.38 4.49
CA VAL A 155 -0.33 -13.93 3.28
C VAL A 155 -0.73 -12.80 2.33
N ASN A 156 -1.42 -11.76 2.83
CA ASN A 156 -1.81 -10.63 1.98
C ASN A 156 -0.60 -9.96 1.32
N LYS A 157 0.50 -9.78 2.07
CA LYS A 157 1.74 -9.22 1.51
C LYS A 157 2.34 -10.11 0.41
N ILE A 158 2.39 -11.42 0.63
CA ILE A 158 2.90 -12.38 -0.36
C ILE A 158 2.03 -12.40 -1.62
N GLU A 159 0.70 -12.40 -1.48
CA GLU A 159 -0.22 -12.37 -2.61
C GLU A 159 -0.08 -11.10 -3.45
N GLN A 160 0.08 -9.95 -2.79
CA GLN A 160 0.35 -8.67 -3.44
C GLN A 160 1.67 -8.70 -4.22
N ASP A 161 2.73 -9.22 -3.61
CA ASP A 161 4.05 -9.33 -4.24
C ASP A 161 4.05 -10.25 -5.46
N LEU A 162 3.31 -11.36 -5.39
CA LEU A 162 3.16 -12.33 -6.47
C LEU A 162 2.14 -11.90 -7.54
N ASN A 163 1.33 -10.88 -7.26
CA ASN A 163 0.16 -10.50 -8.06
C ASN A 163 -0.74 -11.72 -8.39
N ALA A 164 -0.88 -12.62 -7.41
CA ALA A 164 -1.64 -13.87 -7.53
C ALA A 164 -1.99 -14.43 -6.16
N GLY A 165 -3.09 -15.19 -6.09
CA GLY A 165 -3.48 -15.89 -4.87
C GLY A 165 -2.44 -16.91 -4.41
N PHE A 166 -2.19 -16.95 -3.10
CA PHE A 166 -1.16 -17.74 -2.41
C PHE A 166 -1.27 -19.23 -2.73
N ILE A 167 -2.51 -19.74 -2.80
CA ILE A 167 -2.82 -21.14 -3.13
C ILE A 167 -2.52 -21.45 -4.61
N ASN A 168 -2.64 -20.48 -5.51
CA ASN A 168 -2.38 -20.70 -6.93
C ASN A 168 -0.89 -20.92 -7.22
N TYR A 169 -0.03 -20.44 -6.33
CA TYR A 169 1.42 -20.72 -6.36
C TYR A 169 1.80 -22.05 -5.71
N GLY A 170 0.83 -22.83 -5.19
CA GLY A 170 1.12 -24.07 -4.48
C GLY A 170 1.87 -23.85 -3.16
N LEU A 171 1.81 -22.63 -2.62
CA LEU A 171 2.46 -22.26 -1.37
C LEU A 171 1.52 -22.49 -0.19
N SER A 172 2.07 -22.97 0.91
CA SER A 172 1.39 -23.12 2.20
C SER A 172 2.19 -22.47 3.31
N LEU A 173 1.55 -21.68 4.17
CA LEU A 173 2.15 -21.20 5.41
C LEU A 173 1.95 -22.26 6.49
N VAL A 174 3.06 -22.80 7.00
CA VAL A 174 3.03 -23.92 7.97
C VAL A 174 3.01 -23.41 9.40
N TRP A 175 3.98 -22.57 9.78
CA TRP A 175 4.07 -21.97 11.12
C TRP A 175 4.97 -20.73 11.13
N PHE A 176 4.95 -20.01 12.25
CA PHE A 176 5.93 -19.01 12.61
C PHE A 176 6.88 -19.55 13.69
N LEU A 177 8.18 -19.34 13.52
CA LEU A 177 9.21 -19.85 14.40
C LEU A 177 10.19 -18.76 14.82
N ALA A 178 10.48 -18.67 16.11
CA ALA A 178 11.54 -17.81 16.63
C ALA A 178 12.90 -18.54 16.58
N ASN A 179 13.90 -17.90 15.98
CA ASN A 179 15.28 -18.35 16.03
C ASN A 179 15.91 -18.08 17.41
N LYS A 180 17.14 -18.58 17.62
CA LYS A 180 17.86 -18.46 18.91
C LYS A 180 18.12 -17.01 19.36
N ASP A 181 18.07 -16.07 18.43
CA ASP A 181 18.22 -14.63 18.64
C ASP A 181 16.87 -13.90 18.79
N ASN A 182 15.76 -14.65 18.88
CA ASN A 182 14.38 -14.16 18.92
C ASN A 182 13.92 -13.45 17.63
N THR A 183 14.60 -13.70 16.51
CA THR A 183 14.15 -13.27 15.18
C THR A 183 13.11 -14.26 14.65
N TRP A 184 11.95 -13.76 14.23
CA TRP A 184 10.85 -14.60 13.76
C TRP A 184 10.90 -14.85 12.26
N CYS A 185 10.76 -16.12 11.89
CA CYS A 185 10.65 -16.59 10.53
C CYS A 185 9.29 -17.22 10.28
N VAL A 186 8.83 -17.17 9.04
CA VAL A 186 7.75 -18.00 8.53
C VAL A 186 8.35 -19.23 7.85
N LEU A 187 7.70 -20.39 8.03
CA LEU A 187 7.92 -21.55 7.18
C LEU A 187 6.87 -21.57 6.07
N LEU A 188 7.32 -21.35 4.84
CA LEU A 188 6.53 -21.55 3.63
C LEU A 188 6.90 -22.90 3.02
N ARG A 189 5.92 -23.61 2.47
CA ARG A 189 6.11 -24.94 1.89
C ARG A 189 5.49 -25.03 0.51
N THR A 190 6.21 -25.65 -0.41
CA THR A 190 5.66 -26.19 -1.67
C THR A 190 5.58 -27.72 -1.60
N ASP A 191 5.14 -28.37 -2.67
CA ASP A 191 5.13 -29.84 -2.74
C ASP A 191 6.52 -30.48 -2.58
N ASN A 192 7.59 -29.74 -2.87
CA ASN A 192 8.95 -30.27 -2.93
C ASN A 192 9.91 -29.67 -1.89
N ASP A 193 9.67 -28.45 -1.44
CA ASP A 193 10.66 -27.65 -0.70
C ASP A 193 10.05 -26.86 0.48
N ASP A 194 10.89 -26.63 1.48
CA ASP A 194 10.61 -25.86 2.70
C ASP A 194 11.47 -24.58 2.71
N TYR A 195 10.84 -23.43 2.88
CA TYR A 195 11.49 -22.11 2.86
C TYR A 195 11.32 -21.40 4.19
N TYR A 196 12.44 -21.00 4.79
CA TYR A 196 12.48 -20.27 6.06
C TYR A 196 12.83 -18.81 5.78
N ILE A 197 11.84 -17.94 5.90
CA ILE A 197 11.98 -16.53 5.50
C ILE A 197 11.72 -15.65 6.71
N GLN A 198 12.57 -14.65 6.97
CA GLN A 198 12.31 -13.73 8.08
C GLN A 198 11.07 -12.90 7.80
N ILE A 199 10.24 -12.72 8.82
CA ILE A 199 9.01 -11.92 8.71
C ILE A 199 9.32 -10.50 8.21
N ASN A 200 10.41 -9.90 8.70
CA ASN A 200 10.81 -8.56 8.28
C ASN A 200 11.24 -8.48 6.81
N ASP A 201 11.83 -9.53 6.25
CA ASP A 201 12.24 -9.55 4.84
C ASP A 201 11.00 -9.52 3.93
N ILE A 202 9.93 -10.22 4.32
CA ILE A 202 8.63 -10.21 3.61
C ILE A 202 7.96 -8.83 3.71
N LEU A 203 7.96 -8.23 4.89
CA LEU A 203 7.28 -6.95 5.10
C LEU A 203 7.97 -5.76 4.43
N THR A 204 9.29 -5.84 4.20
CA THR A 204 10.08 -4.69 3.74
C THR A 204 10.57 -4.79 2.30
N GLY A 205 10.40 -5.93 1.65
CA GLY A 205 10.84 -6.15 0.27
C GLY A 205 10.15 -7.33 -0.40
N ASN A 206 10.68 -7.71 -1.56
CA ASN A 206 10.25 -8.84 -2.38
C ASN A 206 11.41 -9.77 -2.79
N GLU A 207 12.64 -9.49 -2.33
CA GLU A 207 13.83 -10.32 -2.62
C GLU A 207 13.67 -11.77 -2.13
N TYR A 208 12.81 -11.99 -1.14
CA TYR A 208 12.52 -13.34 -0.65
C TYR A 208 11.84 -14.23 -1.71
N LEU A 209 11.19 -13.65 -2.72
CA LEU A 209 10.58 -14.40 -3.82
C LEU A 209 11.62 -15.14 -4.65
N GLU A 210 12.84 -14.61 -4.78
CA GLU A 210 13.95 -15.28 -5.46
C GLU A 210 14.35 -16.59 -4.78
N GLN A 211 13.95 -16.79 -3.52
CA GLN A 211 14.18 -18.04 -2.80
C GLN A 211 13.10 -19.08 -3.10
N ILE A 212 11.93 -18.66 -3.58
CA ILE A 212 10.74 -19.50 -3.81
C ILE A 212 10.60 -19.87 -5.30
N GLU A 213 11.03 -19.00 -6.22
CA GLU A 213 11.04 -19.22 -7.68
C GLU A 213 12.17 -20.15 -8.19
#